data_AF-A0AAV4BDH4-F1
#
_entry.id   AF-A0AAV4BDH4-F1
#
_cell.length_a   1.000
_cell.length_b   1.000
_cell.length_c   1.000
_cell.angle_alpha   90.00
_cell.angle_beta   90.00
_cell.angle_gamma   90.00
#
_symmetry.space_group_name_H-M   'P 1'
#
loop_
_entity.id
_entity.type
_entity.pdbx_description
1 polymer ?
#
loop_
_entity_poly.entity_id
_entity_poly.type
_entity_poly.pdbx_seq_one_letter_code
_entity_poly.pdbx_strand_id
1 'polypeptide(L)'
;DTVNIIVTSDHGMAATDSDTKLIDLRDYVNDTLVADVIQQGAMASLIPQEGKAQELVDALKDVEHMTVMLKEDISERYHYKDHRRILPVLLIADEGWTISENGTYRQLNIPRFLGDHGYDNILSSMRPIFVARGPAFKQNAVVESIDTVDIYPLICHLLNIDPAPNNGSLERAATLLRDPPKFSNDCDASPDSSTKSEVCSILLVPLFLFSHVLMPEILSK
;
A
#
# COMPACT_ATOMS: atom_id res chain seq x y z
N ASP A 1 32.69 -15.43 -3.79
CA ASP A 1 31.55 -14.50 -3.95
C ASP A 1 31.32 -13.69 -2.68
N THR A 2 31.42 -12.37 -2.76
CA THR A 2 31.25 -11.42 -1.63
C THR A 2 30.02 -10.51 -1.78
N VAL A 3 29.23 -10.67 -2.84
CA VAL A 3 28.11 -9.78 -3.18
C VAL A 3 26.78 -10.49 -2.95
N ASN A 4 25.85 -9.79 -2.29
CA ASN A 4 24.45 -10.16 -2.19
C ASN A 4 23.65 -9.41 -3.26
N ILE A 5 22.85 -10.13 -4.04
CA ILE A 5 21.98 -9.60 -5.09
C ILE A 5 20.54 -9.97 -4.73
N ILE A 6 19.65 -8.99 -4.81
CA ILE A 6 18.20 -9.17 -4.75
C ILE A 6 17.63 -8.65 -6.07
N VAL A 7 16.82 -9.47 -6.74
CA VAL A 7 16.04 -9.12 -7.91
C VAL A 7 14.57 -9.27 -7.55
N THR A 8 13.79 -8.20 -7.76
CA THR A 8 12.37 -8.18 -7.41
C THR A 8 11.58 -7.32 -8.39
N SER A 9 10.26 -7.37 -8.31
CA SER A 9 9.34 -6.44 -8.97
C SER A 9 8.42 -5.78 -7.95
N ASP A 10 7.75 -4.72 -8.37
CA ASP A 10 6.71 -4.02 -7.61
C ASP A 10 5.41 -4.83 -7.54
N HIS A 11 4.99 -5.41 -8.66
CA HIS A 11 3.79 -6.25 -8.77
C HIS A 11 3.93 -7.27 -9.91
N GLY A 12 2.87 -8.06 -10.11
CA GLY A 12 2.68 -8.90 -11.28
C GLY A 12 1.87 -8.22 -12.39
N MET A 13 1.15 -9.01 -13.18
CA MET A 13 0.37 -8.55 -14.34
C MET A 13 -0.77 -9.53 -14.63
N ALA A 14 -1.96 -9.02 -14.94
CA ALA A 14 -3.09 -9.82 -15.39
C ALA A 14 -3.43 -9.48 -16.85
N ALA A 15 -3.99 -10.45 -17.59
CA ALA A 15 -4.52 -10.20 -18.92
C ALA A 15 -5.89 -9.51 -18.81
N THR A 16 -6.14 -8.55 -19.69
CA THR A 16 -7.41 -7.79 -19.75
C THR A 16 -8.07 -7.93 -21.11
N ASP A 17 -9.39 -7.83 -21.13
CA ASP A 17 -10.18 -7.80 -22.36
C ASP A 17 -11.17 -6.64 -22.33
N SER A 18 -10.72 -5.46 -22.75
CA SER A 18 -11.56 -4.26 -22.77
C SER A 18 -12.69 -4.29 -23.81
N ASP A 19 -12.77 -5.31 -24.68
CA ASP A 19 -13.90 -5.45 -25.61
C ASP A 19 -15.12 -6.04 -24.91
N THR A 20 -14.90 -7.02 -24.02
CA THR A 20 -15.98 -7.77 -23.36
C THR A 20 -16.07 -7.53 -21.86
N LYS A 21 -15.00 -7.03 -21.23
CA LYS A 21 -14.87 -6.85 -19.77
C LYS A 21 -14.60 -5.40 -19.38
N LEU A 22 -15.42 -4.48 -19.91
CA LEU A 22 -15.36 -3.06 -19.60
C LEU A 22 -16.57 -2.63 -18.78
N ILE A 23 -16.32 -1.97 -17.66
CA ILE A 23 -17.33 -1.28 -16.85
C ILE A 23 -17.23 0.21 -17.15
N ASP A 24 -18.23 0.77 -17.83
CA ASP A 24 -18.31 2.20 -18.08
C ASP A 24 -19.15 2.87 -17.00
N LEU A 25 -18.52 3.71 -16.18
CA LEU A 25 -19.20 4.39 -15.07
C LEU A 25 -20.36 5.27 -15.55
N ARG A 26 -20.31 5.78 -16.80
CA ARG A 26 -21.37 6.64 -17.34
C ARG A 26 -22.66 5.90 -17.68
N ASP A 27 -22.64 4.57 -17.72
CA ASP A 27 -23.84 3.75 -17.84
C ASP A 27 -24.65 3.71 -16.53
N TYR A 28 -24.04 4.06 -15.39
CA TYR A 28 -24.62 3.94 -14.06
C TYR A 28 -24.75 5.27 -13.31
N VAL A 29 -23.80 6.20 -13.50
CA VAL A 29 -23.73 7.46 -12.76
C VAL A 29 -23.43 8.64 -13.69
N ASN A 30 -23.71 9.86 -13.21
CA ASN A 30 -23.53 11.09 -13.97
C ASN A 30 -22.93 12.22 -13.11
N ASP A 31 -22.70 13.38 -13.73
CA ASP A 31 -22.02 14.53 -13.10
C ASP A 31 -22.80 15.13 -11.92
N THR A 32 -24.09 14.80 -11.75
CA THR A 32 -24.85 15.22 -10.57
C THR A 32 -24.49 14.41 -9.33
N LEU A 33 -23.78 13.29 -9.49
CA LEU A 33 -23.37 12.37 -8.42
C LEU A 33 -21.85 12.31 -8.27
N VAL A 34 -21.13 12.33 -9.39
CA VAL A 34 -19.66 12.30 -9.44
C VAL A 34 -19.12 13.67 -9.82
N ALA A 35 -18.22 14.21 -9.01
CA ALA A 35 -17.51 15.46 -9.30
C ALA A 35 -16.25 15.23 -10.15
N ASP A 36 -15.53 14.13 -9.90
CA ASP A 36 -14.30 13.79 -10.64
C ASP A 36 -13.94 12.29 -10.53
N VAL A 37 -13.17 11.80 -11.51
CA VAL A 37 -12.60 10.44 -11.56
C VAL A 37 -11.09 10.56 -11.77
N ILE A 38 -10.30 10.25 -10.75
CA ILE A 38 -8.85 10.53 -10.76
C ILE A 38 -8.02 9.39 -11.35
N GLN A 39 -8.48 8.15 -11.19
CA GLN A 39 -7.81 6.95 -11.69
C GLN A 39 -8.85 5.99 -12.25
N GLN A 40 -8.46 5.21 -13.26
CA GLN A 40 -9.27 4.23 -13.99
C GLN A 40 -8.39 3.02 -14.34
N GLY A 41 -8.99 1.90 -14.77
CA GLY A 41 -8.29 0.63 -14.99
C GLY A 41 -8.78 -0.47 -14.03
N ALA A 42 -7.85 -1.27 -13.52
CA ALA A 42 -8.10 -2.27 -12.47
C ALA A 42 -8.74 -1.68 -11.19
N MET A 43 -8.50 -0.40 -10.91
CA MET A 43 -9.11 0.33 -9.80
C MET A 43 -9.47 1.76 -10.24
N ALA A 44 -10.51 2.32 -9.62
CA ALA A 44 -10.89 3.71 -9.82
C ALA A 44 -11.10 4.41 -8.49
N SER A 45 -10.76 5.70 -8.43
CA SER A 45 -10.96 6.54 -7.25
C SER A 45 -11.80 7.75 -7.63
N LEU A 46 -12.93 7.91 -6.96
CA LEU A 46 -13.97 8.88 -7.31
C LEU A 46 -14.08 9.96 -6.24
N ILE A 47 -14.30 11.18 -6.71
CA ILE A 47 -14.72 12.30 -5.88
C ILE A 47 -16.23 12.46 -6.08
N PRO A 48 -17.07 12.17 -5.08
CA PRO A 48 -18.51 12.43 -5.18
C PRO A 48 -18.79 13.93 -5.09
N GLN A 49 -19.96 14.33 -5.59
CA GLN A 49 -20.53 15.64 -5.26
C GLN A 49 -20.73 15.77 -3.73
N GLU A 50 -20.75 17.01 -3.24
CA GLU A 50 -20.84 17.29 -1.80
C GLU A 50 -22.06 16.59 -1.17
N GLY A 51 -21.83 15.82 -0.10
CA GLY A 51 -22.86 15.08 0.62
C GLY A 51 -23.37 13.81 -0.08
N LYS A 52 -22.82 13.43 -1.24
CA LYS A 52 -23.35 12.33 -2.06
C LYS A 52 -22.54 11.03 -2.06
N ALA A 53 -21.55 10.89 -1.19
CA ALA A 53 -20.67 9.71 -1.17
C ALA A 53 -21.44 8.38 -1.01
N GLN A 54 -22.36 8.31 -0.05
CA GLN A 54 -23.19 7.12 0.17
C GLN A 54 -24.14 6.85 -1.00
N GLU A 55 -24.77 7.90 -1.55
CA GLU A 55 -25.65 7.78 -2.73
C GLU A 55 -24.88 7.24 -3.95
N LEU A 56 -23.62 7.66 -4.13
CA LEU A 56 -22.72 7.15 -5.17
C LEU A 56 -22.42 5.66 -4.98
N VAL A 57 -22.09 5.24 -3.75
CA VAL A 57 -21.87 3.82 -3.46
C VAL A 57 -23.15 3.00 -3.69
N ASP A 58 -24.31 3.49 -3.24
CA ASP A 58 -25.59 2.81 -3.44
C ASP A 58 -25.99 2.67 -4.91
N ALA A 59 -25.63 3.64 -5.75
CA ALA A 59 -25.87 3.58 -7.19
C ALA A 59 -24.97 2.54 -7.91
N LEU A 60 -23.82 2.20 -7.32
CA LEU A 60 -22.80 1.35 -7.94
C LEU A 60 -22.70 -0.05 -7.31
N LYS A 61 -23.28 -0.30 -6.13
CA LYS A 61 -23.10 -1.54 -5.35
C LYS A 61 -23.56 -2.81 -6.05
N ASP A 62 -24.55 -2.69 -6.95
CA ASP A 62 -25.14 -3.82 -7.67
C ASP A 62 -24.52 -3.98 -9.07
N VAL A 63 -23.51 -3.17 -9.43
CA VAL A 63 -22.77 -3.34 -10.68
C VAL A 63 -21.87 -4.55 -10.56
N GLU A 64 -22.08 -5.54 -11.43
CA GLU A 64 -21.28 -6.76 -11.44
C GLU A 64 -19.82 -6.49 -11.79
N HIS A 65 -18.95 -7.39 -11.35
CA HIS A 65 -17.52 -7.42 -11.67
C HIS A 65 -16.67 -6.26 -11.14
N MET A 66 -17.18 -5.56 -10.14
CA MET A 66 -16.40 -4.66 -9.31
C MET A 66 -16.93 -4.62 -7.89
N THR A 67 -16.07 -4.20 -6.97
CA THR A 67 -16.44 -3.83 -5.61
C THR A 67 -16.32 -2.32 -5.48
N VAL A 68 -17.36 -1.68 -4.94
CA VAL A 68 -17.35 -0.25 -4.57
C VAL A 68 -17.36 -0.11 -3.06
N MET A 69 -16.52 0.77 -2.52
CA MET A 69 -16.38 0.99 -1.08
C MET A 69 -16.28 2.48 -0.79
N LEU A 70 -16.88 2.91 0.32
CA LEU A 70 -16.45 4.15 0.97
C LEU A 70 -15.04 3.94 1.53
N LYS A 71 -14.30 5.04 1.65
CA LYS A 71 -12.95 5.05 2.22
C LYS A 71 -12.88 4.35 3.59
N GLU A 72 -13.83 4.63 4.46
CA GLU A 72 -13.92 4.06 5.81
C GLU A 72 -14.11 2.53 5.81
N ASP A 73 -14.79 2.01 4.78
CA ASP A 73 -15.16 0.61 4.63
C ASP A 73 -14.08 -0.22 3.94
N ILE A 74 -13.01 0.42 3.45
CA ILE A 74 -11.86 -0.29 2.88
C ILE A 74 -11.27 -1.21 3.97
N SER A 75 -11.10 -2.49 3.62
CA SER A 75 -10.57 -3.51 4.52
C SER A 75 -9.17 -3.16 5.04
N GLU A 76 -8.94 -3.36 6.35
CA GLU A 76 -7.65 -3.11 7.00
C GLU A 76 -6.49 -3.88 6.37
N ARG A 77 -6.77 -5.05 5.76
CA ARG A 77 -5.75 -5.87 5.10
C ARG A 77 -5.00 -5.14 3.99
N TYR A 78 -5.62 -4.13 3.39
CA TYR A 78 -4.98 -3.34 2.33
C TYR A 78 -4.00 -2.32 2.90
N HIS A 79 -4.08 -1.98 4.19
CA HIS A 79 -3.30 -0.90 4.80
C HIS A 79 -3.33 0.41 3.99
N TYR A 80 -4.48 0.72 3.37
CA TYR A 80 -4.61 1.76 2.36
C TYR A 80 -5.31 3.02 2.85
N LYS A 81 -6.40 2.88 3.63
CA LYS A 81 -7.38 3.95 3.86
C LYS A 81 -6.92 5.13 4.72
N ASP A 82 -5.95 4.94 5.60
CA ASP A 82 -5.57 5.91 6.64
C ASP A 82 -4.64 7.02 6.13
N HIS A 83 -5.01 7.64 5.01
CA HIS A 83 -4.24 8.76 4.48
C HIS A 83 -5.14 9.81 3.80
N ARG A 84 -4.79 11.09 3.94
CA ARG A 84 -5.56 12.22 3.38
C ARG A 84 -5.69 12.21 1.84
N ARG A 85 -4.82 11.47 1.14
CA ARG A 85 -4.85 11.36 -0.32
C ARG A 85 -5.79 10.26 -0.83
N ILE A 86 -6.28 9.38 0.05
CA ILE A 86 -7.28 8.40 -0.34
C ILE A 86 -8.60 9.12 -0.50
N LEU A 87 -9.19 9.01 -1.69
CA LEU A 87 -10.45 9.66 -2.07
C LEU A 87 -11.65 9.00 -1.39
N PRO A 88 -12.81 9.67 -1.34
CA PRO A 88 -13.96 9.19 -0.57
C PRO A 88 -14.54 7.85 -1.04
N VAL A 89 -14.44 7.54 -2.34
CA VAL A 89 -14.99 6.31 -2.92
C VAL A 89 -13.90 5.60 -3.74
N LEU A 90 -13.70 4.32 -3.44
CA LEU A 90 -12.78 3.43 -4.16
C LEU A 90 -13.56 2.31 -4.84
N LEU A 91 -13.19 2.03 -6.09
CA LEU A 91 -13.67 0.88 -6.85
C LEU A 91 -12.49 -0.04 -7.16
N ILE A 92 -12.69 -1.34 -7.02
CA ILE A 92 -11.73 -2.37 -7.43
C ILE A 92 -12.46 -3.32 -8.36
N ALA A 93 -11.96 -3.46 -9.59
CA ALA A 93 -12.52 -4.40 -10.55
C ALA A 93 -12.15 -5.85 -10.17
N ASP A 94 -12.99 -6.80 -10.59
CA ASP A 94 -12.58 -8.20 -10.62
C ASP A 94 -11.41 -8.39 -11.61
N GLU A 95 -10.56 -9.39 -11.38
CA GLU A 95 -9.37 -9.64 -12.21
C GLU A 95 -9.72 -9.72 -13.72
N GLY A 96 -9.00 -8.94 -14.52
CA GLY A 96 -9.16 -8.87 -15.97
C GLY A 96 -10.29 -7.96 -16.47
N TRP A 97 -11.08 -7.36 -15.57
CA TRP A 97 -12.01 -6.28 -15.89
C TRP A 97 -11.33 -4.91 -15.82
N THR A 98 -11.90 -3.94 -16.52
CA THR A 98 -11.39 -2.57 -16.61
C THR A 98 -12.52 -1.58 -16.34
N ILE A 99 -12.30 -0.66 -15.40
CA ILE A 99 -13.21 0.45 -15.10
C ILE A 99 -12.81 1.65 -15.96
N SER A 100 -13.78 2.29 -16.60
CA SER A 100 -13.62 3.46 -17.46
C SER A 100 -14.63 4.54 -17.12
N GLU A 101 -14.29 5.78 -17.40
CA GLU A 101 -15.27 6.86 -17.53
C GLU A 101 -15.48 7.22 -19.00
N ASN A 102 -16.74 7.23 -19.43
CA ASN A 102 -17.20 7.79 -20.71
C ASN A 102 -16.66 7.06 -21.94
N GLY A 103 -16.52 5.74 -21.84
CA GLY A 103 -16.05 4.88 -22.91
C GLY A 103 -14.75 5.40 -23.53
N THR A 104 -13.91 6.10 -22.76
CA THR A 104 -12.67 6.72 -23.26
C THR A 104 -11.81 5.68 -23.98
N TYR A 105 -11.80 4.43 -23.50
CA TYR A 105 -11.15 3.31 -24.18
C TYR A 105 -11.82 2.89 -25.50
N ARG A 106 -13.15 3.01 -25.63
CA ARG A 106 -13.89 2.70 -26.88
C ARG A 106 -13.83 3.84 -27.91
N GLN A 107 -13.86 5.09 -27.45
CA GLN A 107 -13.98 6.27 -28.33
C GLN A 107 -12.65 6.81 -28.83
N LEU A 108 -11.54 6.65 -28.08
CA LEU A 108 -10.29 7.33 -28.38
C LEU A 108 -9.32 6.54 -29.28
N ASN A 109 -9.71 5.37 -29.81
CA ASN A 109 -8.78 4.45 -30.51
C ASN A 109 -7.46 4.24 -29.73
N ILE A 110 -7.51 4.33 -28.40
CA ILE A 110 -6.35 4.09 -27.54
C ILE A 110 -6.00 2.60 -27.69
N PRO A 111 -4.71 2.26 -27.88
CA PRO A 111 -4.28 0.87 -27.96
C PRO A 111 -4.86 0.09 -26.77
N ARG A 112 -5.53 -1.01 -27.09
CA ARG A 112 -6.18 -1.88 -26.10
C ARG A 112 -5.15 -2.28 -25.06
N PHE A 113 -5.50 -2.09 -23.79
CA PHE A 113 -4.71 -2.66 -22.71
C PHE A 113 -4.97 -4.17 -22.72
N LEU A 114 -3.96 -4.92 -23.14
CA LEU A 114 -3.99 -6.39 -23.13
C LEU A 114 -3.54 -6.96 -21.78
N GLY A 115 -3.02 -6.11 -20.91
CA GLY A 115 -2.81 -6.42 -19.51
C GLY A 115 -2.84 -5.17 -18.65
N ASP A 116 -3.17 -5.37 -17.39
CA ASP A 116 -3.25 -4.34 -16.35
C ASP A 116 -2.90 -4.94 -14.98
N HIS A 117 -2.74 -4.08 -13.99
CA HIS A 117 -2.43 -4.43 -12.60
C HIS A 117 -3.03 -3.40 -11.64
N GLY A 118 -2.96 -3.69 -10.33
CA GLY A 118 -3.61 -2.86 -9.29
C GLY A 118 -4.94 -3.44 -8.79
N TYR A 119 -5.28 -4.66 -9.24
CA TYR A 119 -6.32 -5.48 -8.64
C TYR A 119 -5.97 -5.84 -7.18
N ASP A 120 -6.82 -6.65 -6.57
CA ASP A 120 -6.59 -7.18 -5.23
C ASP A 120 -5.21 -7.85 -5.09
N ASN A 121 -4.44 -7.39 -4.11
CA ASN A 121 -3.04 -7.81 -3.89
C ASN A 121 -2.88 -9.28 -3.50
N ILE A 122 -3.97 -9.97 -3.10
CA ILE A 122 -3.94 -11.40 -2.79
C ILE A 122 -3.95 -12.29 -4.05
N LEU A 123 -4.33 -11.73 -5.20
CA LEU A 123 -4.41 -12.47 -6.46
C LEU A 123 -3.01 -12.95 -6.87
N SER A 124 -2.96 -14.20 -7.32
CA SER A 124 -1.69 -14.81 -7.76
C SER A 124 -1.04 -14.04 -8.92
N SER A 125 -1.84 -13.43 -9.81
CA SER A 125 -1.35 -12.61 -10.93
C SER A 125 -0.68 -11.31 -10.48
N MET A 126 -1.03 -10.79 -9.29
CA MET A 126 -0.50 -9.54 -8.73
C MET A 126 0.77 -9.75 -7.92
N ARG A 127 1.16 -11.02 -7.68
CA ARG A 127 2.35 -11.34 -6.88
C ARG A 127 3.62 -10.94 -7.63
N PRO A 128 4.50 -10.14 -7.00
CA PRO A 128 5.79 -9.82 -7.58
C PRO A 128 6.74 -11.02 -7.56
N ILE A 129 7.84 -10.91 -8.31
CA ILE A 129 8.94 -11.86 -8.20
C ILE A 129 9.88 -11.46 -7.06
N PHE A 130 10.54 -12.45 -6.46
CA PHE A 130 11.66 -12.24 -5.54
C PHE A 130 12.69 -13.35 -5.74
N VAL A 131 13.92 -12.97 -6.12
CA VAL A 131 15.05 -13.89 -6.28
C VAL A 131 16.26 -13.26 -5.61
N ALA A 132 16.94 -14.03 -4.77
CA ALA A 132 18.13 -13.56 -4.07
C ALA A 132 19.31 -14.55 -4.23
N ARG A 133 20.52 -14.01 -4.37
CA ARG A 133 21.76 -14.81 -4.44
C ARG A 133 22.89 -14.08 -3.75
N GLY A 134 23.64 -14.79 -2.93
CA GLY A 134 24.82 -14.23 -2.27
C GLY A 134 25.25 -15.04 -1.05
N PRO A 135 26.36 -14.68 -0.40
CA PRO A 135 26.86 -15.36 0.77
C PRO A 135 25.92 -15.34 1.98
N ALA A 136 24.99 -14.37 2.06
CA ALA A 136 24.04 -14.27 3.17
C ALA A 136 22.78 -15.13 3.00
N PHE A 137 22.47 -15.57 1.76
CA PHE A 137 21.24 -16.29 1.45
C PHE A 137 21.44 -17.80 1.43
N LYS A 138 20.36 -18.54 1.73
CA LYS A 138 20.32 -19.99 1.49
C LYS A 138 20.54 -20.29 0.01
N GLN A 139 21.23 -21.39 -0.28
CA GLN A 139 21.48 -21.84 -1.64
C GLN A 139 20.48 -22.94 -2.02
N ASN A 140 20.05 -22.93 -3.28
CA ASN A 140 19.13 -23.93 -3.85
C ASN A 140 17.86 -24.14 -3.00
N ALA A 141 17.33 -23.04 -2.45
CA ALA A 141 16.15 -23.06 -1.59
C ALA A 141 14.98 -22.33 -2.27
N VAL A 142 13.80 -22.90 -2.13
CA VAL A 142 12.52 -22.20 -2.30
C VAL A 142 11.97 -22.01 -0.89
N VAL A 143 11.62 -20.77 -0.55
CA VAL A 143 11.10 -20.43 0.77
C VAL A 143 9.65 -19.95 0.67
N GLU A 144 9.00 -19.79 1.81
CA GLU A 144 7.67 -19.20 1.88
C GLU A 144 7.69 -17.74 1.39
N SER A 145 6.52 -17.27 0.93
CA SER A 145 6.35 -15.89 0.51
C SER A 145 6.58 -14.93 1.68
N ILE A 146 7.22 -13.81 1.38
CA ILE A 146 7.34 -12.65 2.26
C ILE A 146 6.47 -11.51 1.71
N ASP A 147 6.19 -10.52 2.54
CA ASP A 147 5.55 -9.29 2.08
C ASP A 147 6.59 -8.33 1.50
N THR A 148 6.22 -7.52 0.50
CA THR A 148 7.14 -6.53 -0.09
C THR A 148 7.72 -5.55 0.94
N VAL A 149 6.96 -5.24 2.00
CA VAL A 149 7.42 -4.39 3.11
C VAL A 149 8.57 -5.02 3.91
N ASP A 150 8.75 -6.33 3.86
CA ASP A 150 9.81 -7.07 4.58
C ASP A 150 11.18 -6.91 3.90
N ILE A 151 11.22 -6.43 2.65
CA ILE A 151 12.45 -6.25 1.88
C ILE A 151 13.33 -5.15 2.52
N TYR A 152 12.72 -4.06 3.03
CA TYR A 152 13.48 -2.98 3.66
C TYR A 152 14.28 -3.43 4.91
N PRO A 153 13.66 -4.04 5.95
CA PRO A 153 14.43 -4.51 7.10
C PRO A 153 15.41 -5.64 6.73
N LEU A 154 15.11 -6.46 5.72
CA LEU A 154 16.06 -7.44 5.18
C LEU A 154 17.32 -6.76 4.60
N ILE A 155 17.15 -5.72 3.77
CA ILE A 155 18.28 -4.97 3.21
C ILE A 155 19.09 -4.30 4.32
N CYS A 156 18.42 -3.73 5.32
CA CYS A 156 19.10 -3.13 6.47
C CYS A 156 19.97 -4.15 7.22
N HIS A 157 19.43 -5.33 7.47
CA HIS A 157 20.16 -6.44 8.08
C HIS A 157 21.39 -6.85 7.24
N LEU A 158 21.23 -7.02 5.92
CA LEU A 158 22.33 -7.40 5.02
C LEU A 158 23.45 -6.36 4.95
N LEU A 159 23.13 -5.08 5.14
CA LEU A 159 24.08 -3.98 5.17
C LEU A 159 24.63 -3.68 6.58
N ASN A 160 24.14 -4.39 7.61
CA ASN A 160 24.45 -4.13 9.01
C ASN A 160 24.17 -2.67 9.41
N ILE A 161 22.98 -2.18 9.06
CA ILE A 161 22.47 -0.86 9.45
C ILE A 161 21.18 -1.02 10.26
N ASP A 162 20.97 -0.10 11.21
CA ASP A 162 19.73 -0.06 11.97
C ASP A 162 18.57 0.43 11.08
N PRO A 163 17.48 -0.33 10.95
CA PRO A 163 16.33 0.10 10.18
C PRO A 163 15.61 1.26 10.89
N ALA A 164 15.16 2.24 10.12
CA ALA A 164 14.18 3.22 10.60
C ALA A 164 12.82 2.55 10.88
N PRO A 165 11.91 3.18 11.64
CA PRO A 165 10.57 2.66 11.85
C PRO A 165 9.86 2.34 10.52
N ASN A 166 9.36 1.12 10.38
CA ASN A 166 8.72 0.61 9.17
C ASN A 166 7.74 -0.52 9.52
N ASN A 167 6.92 -0.95 8.56
CA ASN A 167 5.90 -1.99 8.75
C ASN A 167 6.35 -3.40 8.36
N GLY A 168 7.61 -3.58 7.95
CA GLY A 168 8.16 -4.88 7.58
C GLY A 168 8.59 -5.72 8.77
N SER A 169 8.62 -7.03 8.59
CA SER A 169 9.10 -8.01 9.56
C SER A 169 10.38 -8.69 9.04
N LEU A 170 11.50 -8.43 9.73
CA LEU A 170 12.73 -9.18 9.48
C LEU A 170 12.54 -10.67 9.80
N GLU A 171 11.67 -11.02 10.75
CA GLU A 171 11.42 -12.41 11.13
C GLU A 171 10.85 -13.23 9.97
N ARG A 172 9.87 -12.68 9.22
CA ARG A 172 9.36 -13.32 8.00
C ARG A 172 10.46 -13.49 6.95
N ALA A 173 11.24 -12.44 6.72
CA ALA A 173 12.32 -12.46 5.73
C ALA A 173 13.56 -13.28 6.14
N ALA A 174 13.75 -13.57 7.43
CA ALA A 174 14.91 -14.30 7.92
C ALA A 174 14.95 -15.74 7.40
N THR A 175 13.81 -16.29 6.97
CA THR A 175 13.73 -17.60 6.30
C THR A 175 14.60 -17.70 5.04
N LEU A 176 14.90 -16.57 4.39
CA LEU A 176 15.79 -16.45 3.22
C LEU A 176 17.28 -16.59 3.57
N LEU A 177 17.64 -16.29 4.82
CA LEU A 177 19.03 -16.15 5.24
C LEU A 177 19.65 -17.50 5.59
N ARG A 178 20.93 -17.68 5.27
CA ARG A 178 21.71 -18.86 5.65
C ARG A 178 21.85 -18.95 7.17
N ASP A 179 22.13 -17.81 7.79
CA ASP A 179 22.38 -17.67 9.23
C ASP A 179 21.38 -16.64 9.79
N PRO A 180 20.11 -17.03 10.03
CA PRO A 180 19.08 -16.10 10.48
C PRO A 180 19.36 -15.58 11.89
N PRO A 181 19.03 -14.31 12.19
CA PRO A 181 19.09 -13.79 13.55
C PRO A 181 18.14 -14.57 14.47
N LYS A 182 18.48 -14.63 15.76
CA LYS A 182 17.60 -15.23 16.77
C LYS A 182 16.58 -14.19 17.20
N PHE A 183 15.31 -14.51 17.03
CA PHE A 183 14.20 -13.74 17.58
C PHE A 183 13.84 -14.32 18.95
N SER A 184 13.63 -13.46 19.96
CA SER A 184 13.11 -13.92 21.24
C SER A 184 11.60 -14.12 21.11
N ASN A 185 11.12 -15.32 21.45
CA ASN A 185 9.70 -15.53 21.65
C ASN A 185 9.32 -14.92 23.00
N ASP A 186 8.92 -13.65 23.02
CA ASP A 186 8.41 -13.00 24.24
C ASP A 186 7.02 -13.53 24.67
N CYS A 187 6.55 -14.62 24.05
CA CYS A 187 5.30 -15.30 24.39
C CYS A 187 5.41 -16.24 25.61
N ASP A 188 6.61 -16.49 26.15
CA ASP A 188 6.83 -17.26 27.39
C ASP A 188 7.14 -16.38 28.61
N ALA A 189 6.56 -15.17 28.66
CA ALA A 189 6.54 -14.38 29.89
C ALA A 189 5.55 -15.00 30.90
N SER A 190 5.95 -16.10 31.53
CA SER A 190 5.36 -16.53 32.80
C SER A 190 5.60 -15.45 33.85
N PRO A 191 4.60 -15.02 34.64
CA PRO A 191 4.75 -13.90 35.56
C PRO A 191 5.40 -14.40 36.85
N ASP A 192 6.67 -14.78 36.80
CA ASP A 192 7.50 -14.77 38.00
C ASP A 192 8.99 -14.85 37.67
N SER A 193 9.67 -13.71 37.74
CA SER A 193 10.87 -13.59 38.57
C SER A 193 11.40 -12.15 38.48
N SER A 194 11.51 -11.56 39.66
CA SER A 194 12.15 -10.28 39.91
C SER A 194 13.54 -10.20 39.30
N THR A 195 13.69 -9.42 38.23
CA THR A 195 14.95 -8.76 37.89
C THR A 195 14.65 -7.29 37.60
N LYS A 196 15.22 -6.42 38.43
CA LYS A 196 15.16 -4.96 38.27
C LYS A 196 15.93 -4.62 36.98
N SER A 197 15.21 -4.37 35.90
CA SER A 197 15.75 -3.63 34.76
C SER A 197 15.66 -2.15 35.10
N GLU A 198 16.81 -1.49 35.19
CA GLU A 198 16.91 -0.04 35.35
C GLU A 198 16.25 0.65 34.15
N VAL A 199 15.11 1.28 34.39
CA VAL A 199 14.52 2.21 33.46
C VAL A 199 15.45 3.43 33.40
N CYS A 200 16.28 3.50 32.37
CA CYS A 200 16.94 4.74 31.99
C CYS A 200 15.84 5.69 31.49
N SER A 201 15.25 6.44 32.42
CA SER A 201 14.32 7.52 32.13
C SER A 201 15.07 8.61 31.37
N ILE A 202 15.01 8.58 30.04
CA ILE A 202 15.34 9.74 29.22
C ILE A 202 14.20 10.74 29.45
N LEU A 203 14.37 11.61 30.44
CA LEU A 203 13.56 12.80 30.65
C LEU A 203 13.84 13.76 29.49
N LEU A 204 12.97 13.72 28.47
CA LEU A 204 12.94 14.73 27.42
C LEU A 204 12.35 16.00 28.03
N VAL A 205 13.20 16.91 28.51
CA VAL A 205 12.80 18.25 28.93
C VAL A 205 12.58 19.08 27.67
N PRO A 206 11.35 19.54 27.34
CA PRO A 206 11.16 20.48 26.25
C PRO A 206 11.69 21.85 26.69
N LEU A 207 12.82 22.24 26.13
CA LEU A 207 13.39 23.58 26.29
C LEU A 207 12.52 24.58 25.51
N PHE A 208 11.50 25.14 26.15
CA PHE A 208 10.79 26.32 25.65
C PHE A 208 11.72 27.53 25.75
N LEU A 209 12.48 27.79 24.68
CA LEU A 209 13.12 29.08 24.48
C LEU A 209 12.08 30.06 23.93
N PHE A 210 11.44 30.80 24.85
CA PHE A 210 10.81 32.07 24.52
C PHE A 210 11.91 33.08 24.15
N SER A 211 12.19 33.26 22.86
CA SER A 211 12.81 34.49 22.38
C SER A 211 11.71 35.52 22.12
N HIS A 212 11.55 36.44 23.08
CA HIS A 212 10.96 37.74 22.82
C HIS A 212 11.77 38.44 21.72
N VAL A 213 11.25 38.50 20.51
CA VAL A 213 11.70 39.49 19.52
C VAL A 213 10.74 40.66 19.61
N LEU A 214 11.24 41.75 20.20
CA LEU A 214 10.63 43.06 20.16
C LEU A 214 10.40 43.50 18.71
N MET A 215 9.19 43.97 18.42
CA MET A 215 8.95 44.91 17.32
C MET A 215 9.69 46.23 17.59
N PRO A 216 10.16 46.90 16.54
CA PRO A 216 10.07 48.35 16.49
C PRO A 216 9.15 48.78 15.35
N GLU A 217 8.16 49.60 15.70
CA GLU A 217 7.48 50.52 14.80
C GLU A 217 8.49 51.44 14.11
N ILE A 218 8.43 51.57 12.78
CA ILE A 218 8.89 52.77 12.07
C ILE A 218 7.89 53.10 10.93
N LEU A 219 7.00 54.04 11.26
CA LEU A 219 6.49 55.19 10.48
C LEU A 219 6.52 55.17 8.93
N SER A 220 5.31 55.27 8.35
CA SER A 220 4.86 56.34 7.44
C SER A 220 5.91 57.00 6.51
N LYS A 221 5.83 56.66 5.21
CA LYS A 221 5.57 57.58 4.09
C LYS A 221 5.20 56.81 2.83
#